data_AF-A0A920RQ52-F1
#
_entry.id   AF-A0A920RQ52-F1
#
_cell.length_a   1.000
_cell.length_b   1.000
_cell.length_c   1.000
_cell.angle_alpha   90.00
_cell.angle_beta   90.00
_cell.angle_gamma   90.00
#
_symmetry.space_group_name_H-M   'P 1'
#
loop_
_entity.id
_entity.type
_entity.pdbx_description
1 polymer ?
#
loop_
_entity_poly.entity_id
_entity_poly.type
_entity_poly.pdbx_seq_one_letter_code
_entity_poly.pdbx_strand_id
1 'polypeptide(L)'
;MPLHLPSDLGRPIPDSPHAVSACLPTWADNIGYEEGEPRVKERLTTGYPRFVYNRFCRDLFAWVGERVAGPGQDCLVFPTAASADRAAGFIDRRLDADVTGVVPLAEVARDNGHTEAHSVVFPAEHARVAQDGWQHIGEGISSRQAEDLLAGHVAEPANSAPEKDRLPSGLPGGCPHRPHVAGLLWHERFFQQFTGPSTNSDPVTTACSSGSLTSMR
;
A
#
# COMPACT_ATOMS: atom_id res chain seq x y z
N MET A 1 10.98 -9.50 -24.26
CA MET A 1 10.22 -8.57 -25.13
C MET A 1 9.90 -7.33 -24.31
N PRO A 2 10.04 -6.11 -24.85
CA PRO A 2 9.66 -4.90 -24.12
C PRO A 2 8.16 -4.95 -23.80
N LEU A 3 7.77 -4.51 -22.60
CA LEU A 3 6.36 -4.39 -22.21
C LEU A 3 5.78 -3.15 -22.88
N HIS A 4 4.84 -3.35 -23.80
CA HIS A 4 4.28 -2.27 -24.63
C HIS A 4 2.88 -2.55 -25.17
N LEU A 5 2.35 -3.77 -24.97
CA LEU A 5 1.01 -4.11 -25.43
C LEU A 5 -0.02 -3.66 -24.39
N PRO A 6 -1.28 -3.35 -24.79
CA PRO A 6 -2.34 -3.02 -23.83
C PRO A 6 -2.57 -4.10 -22.76
N SER A 7 -2.30 -5.37 -23.08
CA SER A 7 -2.36 -6.48 -22.13
C SER A 7 -1.25 -6.45 -21.07
N ASP A 8 -0.18 -5.68 -21.29
CA ASP A 8 0.93 -5.53 -20.35
C ASP A 8 0.66 -4.48 -19.26
N LEU A 9 -0.44 -3.73 -19.34
CA LEU A 9 -0.81 -2.71 -18.36
C LEU A 9 -0.74 -3.24 -16.92
N GLY A 10 0.07 -2.60 -16.10
CA GLY A 10 0.26 -2.90 -14.68
C GLY A 10 1.32 -3.95 -14.38
N ARG A 11 1.90 -4.61 -15.39
CA ARG A 11 2.98 -5.58 -15.18
C ARG A 11 4.22 -4.90 -14.58
N PRO A 12 4.88 -5.52 -13.58
CA PRO A 12 6.07 -4.97 -12.95
C PRO A 12 7.25 -4.86 -13.92
N ILE A 13 8.08 -3.82 -13.73
CA ILE A 13 9.32 -3.58 -14.47
C ILE A 13 10.48 -3.37 -13.48
N PRO A 14 11.56 -4.19 -13.54
CA PRO A 14 11.63 -5.49 -14.23
C PRO A 14 10.61 -6.48 -13.66
N ASP A 15 10.46 -7.65 -14.29
CA ASP A 15 9.61 -8.73 -13.77
C ASP A 15 10.24 -9.32 -12.49
N SER A 16 9.93 -8.70 -11.35
CA SER A 16 10.56 -8.99 -10.05
C SER A 16 9.60 -8.63 -8.92
N PRO A 17 9.59 -9.38 -7.81
CA PRO A 17 8.78 -9.03 -6.63
C PRO A 17 9.21 -7.71 -5.96
N HIS A 18 10.41 -7.21 -6.28
CA HIS A 18 10.94 -5.93 -5.80
C HIS A 18 10.84 -4.81 -6.85
N ALA A 19 10.11 -5.02 -7.94
CA ALA A 19 9.92 -4.03 -8.97
C ALA A 19 9.39 -2.72 -8.37
N VAL A 20 9.90 -1.61 -8.88
CA VAL A 20 9.60 -0.25 -8.40
C VAL A 20 8.85 0.58 -9.45
N SER A 21 8.50 -0.04 -10.56
CA SER A 21 7.72 0.57 -11.63
C SER A 21 6.82 -0.49 -12.27
N ALA A 22 5.79 -0.02 -12.96
CA ALA A 22 4.83 -0.84 -13.67
C ALA A 22 4.65 -0.32 -15.10
N CYS A 23 4.24 -1.20 -16.01
CA CYS A 23 4.00 -0.85 -17.40
C CYS A 23 2.71 -0.02 -17.55
N LEU A 24 2.84 1.19 -18.10
CA LEU A 24 1.73 2.00 -18.61
C LEU A 24 1.92 2.14 -20.13
N PRO A 25 1.42 1.19 -20.95
CA PRO A 25 1.83 1.03 -22.34
C PRO A 25 1.35 2.14 -23.27
N THR A 26 0.27 2.86 -22.91
CA THR A 26 -0.29 3.95 -23.73
C THR A 26 -0.35 5.28 -22.99
N TRP A 27 -0.43 6.39 -23.74
CA TRP A 27 -0.67 7.71 -23.15
C TRP A 27 -2.02 7.78 -22.41
N ALA A 28 -3.04 7.07 -22.90
CA ALA A 28 -4.32 6.95 -22.23
C ALA A 28 -4.22 6.24 -20.87
N ASP A 29 -3.28 5.30 -20.70
CA ASP A 29 -3.01 4.68 -19.39
C ASP A 29 -2.31 5.65 -18.43
N ASN A 30 -1.46 6.54 -18.94
CA ASN A 30 -0.85 7.59 -18.13
C ASN A 30 -1.91 8.60 -17.66
N ILE A 31 -2.80 9.06 -18.56
CA ILE A 31 -3.93 9.91 -18.18
C ILE A 31 -4.81 9.20 -17.14
N GLY A 32 -5.21 7.96 -17.42
CA GLY A 32 -6.09 7.20 -16.52
C GLY A 32 -5.45 6.91 -15.15
N TYR A 33 -4.13 6.71 -15.09
CA TYR A 33 -3.40 6.60 -13.83
C TYR A 33 -3.54 7.87 -12.97
N GLU A 34 -3.38 9.03 -13.60
CA GLU A 34 -3.37 10.34 -12.95
C GLU A 34 -4.78 10.81 -12.57
N GLU A 35 -5.78 10.45 -13.36
CA GLU A 35 -7.20 10.70 -13.07
C GLU A 35 -7.79 9.68 -12.08
N GLY A 36 -7.03 8.65 -11.71
CA GLY A 36 -7.46 7.61 -10.77
C GLY A 36 -8.51 6.66 -11.36
N GLU A 37 -8.47 6.42 -12.67
CA GLU A 37 -9.36 5.49 -13.36
C GLU A 37 -9.19 4.06 -12.81
N PRO A 38 -10.28 3.40 -12.37
CA PRO A 38 -10.22 2.03 -11.86
C PRO A 38 -9.54 1.04 -12.81
N ARG A 39 -9.77 1.17 -14.14
CA ARG A 39 -9.17 0.26 -15.14
C ARG A 39 -7.63 0.21 -15.09
N VAL A 40 -7.00 1.31 -14.67
CA VAL A 40 -5.55 1.44 -14.54
C VAL A 40 -5.13 1.08 -13.13
N LYS A 41 -5.74 1.71 -12.12
CA LYS A 41 -5.37 1.58 -10.71
C LYS A 41 -5.47 0.15 -10.21
N GLU A 42 -6.53 -0.57 -10.58
CA GLU A 42 -6.74 -1.96 -10.16
C GLU A 42 -5.74 -2.95 -10.76
N ARG A 43 -5.06 -2.57 -11.86
CA ARG A 43 -4.00 -3.39 -12.47
C ARG A 43 -2.61 -3.13 -11.88
N LEU A 44 -2.41 -2.02 -11.17
CA LEU A 44 -1.12 -1.68 -10.59
C LEU A 44 -0.88 -2.48 -9.31
N THR A 45 0.04 -3.43 -9.38
CA THR A 45 0.45 -4.25 -8.23
C THR A 45 1.68 -3.70 -7.52
N THR A 46 2.43 -2.82 -8.20
CA THR A 46 3.61 -2.15 -7.68
C THR A 46 3.68 -0.70 -8.19
N GLY A 47 4.55 0.08 -7.58
CA GLY A 47 4.83 1.45 -7.97
C GLY A 47 6.13 1.93 -7.37
N TYR A 48 6.40 3.22 -7.56
CA TYR A 48 7.60 3.81 -7.00
C TYR A 48 7.53 3.75 -5.46
N PRO A 49 8.59 3.31 -4.73
CA PRO A 49 8.49 2.94 -3.32
C PRO A 49 8.08 4.06 -2.39
N ARG A 50 8.25 5.31 -2.81
CA ARG A 50 7.74 6.46 -2.06
C ARG A 50 6.22 6.49 -2.07
N PHE A 51 5.58 6.20 -3.21
CA PHE A 51 4.11 6.35 -3.36
C PHE A 51 3.34 5.09 -3.00
N VAL A 52 3.95 3.91 -3.17
CA VAL A 52 3.32 2.63 -2.92
C VAL A 52 4.24 1.78 -2.06
N TYR A 53 3.74 1.33 -0.91
CA TYR A 53 4.44 0.32 -0.13
C TYR A 53 4.50 -0.97 -0.92
N ASN A 54 5.70 -1.47 -1.19
CA ASN A 54 5.86 -2.81 -1.76
C ASN A 54 5.21 -3.86 -0.83
N ARG A 55 4.75 -4.99 -1.38
CA ARG A 55 4.12 -6.06 -0.58
C ARG A 55 4.93 -6.47 0.64
N PHE A 56 6.24 -6.65 0.50
CA PHE A 56 7.10 -7.04 1.62
C PHE A 56 7.13 -5.99 2.73
N CYS A 57 7.12 -4.70 2.36
CA CYS A 57 7.03 -3.63 3.35
C CYS A 57 5.69 -3.69 4.10
N ARG A 58 4.56 -3.88 3.39
CA ARG A 58 3.24 -3.98 4.02
C ARG A 58 3.14 -5.20 4.94
N ASP A 59 3.61 -6.34 4.47
CA ASP A 59 3.62 -7.60 5.23
C ASP A 59 4.48 -7.44 6.50
N LEU A 60 5.63 -6.76 6.39
CA LEU A 60 6.49 -6.45 7.54
C LEU A 60 5.80 -5.49 8.51
N PHE A 61 5.12 -4.44 8.03
CA PHE A 61 4.43 -3.49 8.90
C PHE A 61 3.31 -4.17 9.69
N ALA A 62 2.56 -5.06 9.04
CA ALA A 62 1.53 -5.85 9.71
C ALA A 62 2.15 -6.78 10.78
N TRP A 63 3.18 -7.54 10.41
CA TRP A 63 3.86 -8.47 11.31
C TRP A 63 4.53 -7.78 12.51
N VAL A 64 5.18 -6.64 12.29
CA VAL A 64 5.75 -5.82 13.36
C VAL A 64 4.64 -5.18 14.19
N GLY A 65 3.58 -4.68 13.55
CA GLY A 65 2.43 -4.04 14.20
C GLY A 65 1.79 -4.93 15.26
N GLU A 66 1.60 -6.22 14.98
CA GLU A 66 1.10 -7.21 15.95
C GLU A 66 1.94 -7.32 17.24
N ARG A 67 3.22 -6.94 17.18
CA ARG A 67 4.19 -7.06 18.29
C ARG A 67 4.40 -5.76 19.04
N VAL A 68 4.30 -4.61 18.35
CA VAL A 68 4.73 -3.31 18.90
C VAL A 68 3.63 -2.24 18.93
N ALA A 69 2.57 -2.39 18.14
CA ALA A 69 1.49 -1.41 18.09
C ALA A 69 0.35 -1.80 19.05
N GLY A 70 -0.16 -0.82 19.81
CA GLY A 70 -1.34 -1.00 20.64
C GLY A 70 -2.65 -0.94 19.83
N PRO A 71 -3.81 -1.19 20.47
CA PRO A 71 -5.11 -1.03 19.83
C PRO A 71 -5.29 0.38 19.24
N GLY A 72 -5.68 0.47 17.97
CA GLY A 72 -5.86 1.74 17.26
C GLY A 72 -4.56 2.42 16.80
N GLN A 73 -3.42 1.73 16.87
CA GLN A 73 -2.14 2.20 16.34
C GLN A 73 -1.71 1.37 15.14
N ASP A 74 -0.95 2.01 14.26
CA ASP A 74 -0.25 1.40 13.13
C ASP A 74 1.25 1.68 13.25
N CYS A 75 2.05 1.08 12.36
CA CYS A 75 3.47 1.36 12.31
C CYS A 75 4.07 1.36 10.90
N LEU A 76 5.22 2.01 10.77
CA LEU A 76 6.10 1.95 9.60
C LEU A 76 7.50 1.54 10.06
N VAL A 77 8.20 0.76 9.24
CA VAL A 77 9.55 0.27 9.58
C VAL A 77 10.61 0.99 8.75
N PHE A 78 11.72 1.31 9.42
CA PHE A 78 12.85 2.07 8.91
C PHE A 78 14.16 1.30 9.13
N PRO A 79 15.15 1.48 8.25
CA PRO A 79 16.39 0.72 8.30
C PRO A 79 17.32 1.15 9.44
N THR A 80 17.16 2.37 9.98
CA THR A 80 18.03 2.91 11.04
C THR A 80 17.24 3.73 12.05
N ALA A 81 17.78 3.89 13.26
CA ALA A 81 17.21 4.76 14.29
C ALA A 81 17.05 6.19 13.78
N ALA A 82 18.09 6.73 13.13
CA ALA A 82 18.10 8.10 12.64
C ALA A 82 17.00 8.37 11.58
N SER A 83 16.69 7.39 10.73
CA SER A 83 15.58 7.49 9.78
C SER A 83 14.22 7.41 10.46
N ALA A 84 14.07 6.54 11.47
CA ALA A 84 12.85 6.45 12.27
C ALA A 84 12.59 7.76 13.02
N ASP A 85 13.61 8.34 13.67
CA ASP A 85 13.50 9.61 14.41
C ASP A 85 13.09 10.77 13.51
N ARG A 86 13.61 10.83 12.28
CA ARG A 86 13.21 11.85 11.30
C ARG A 86 11.76 11.69 10.86
N ALA A 87 11.28 10.46 10.70
CA ALA A 87 9.90 10.17 10.34
C ALA A 87 8.93 10.47 11.49
N ALA A 88 9.26 10.01 12.70
CA ALA A 88 8.58 10.36 13.95
C ALA A 88 8.44 11.88 14.09
N GLY A 89 9.57 12.59 14.07
CA GLY A 89 9.59 14.04 14.17
C GLY A 89 8.92 14.77 13.01
N PHE A 90 8.77 14.17 11.82
CA PHE A 90 7.94 14.73 10.76
C PHE A 90 6.45 14.64 11.11
N ILE A 91 5.99 13.46 11.56
CA ILE A 91 4.60 13.22 11.93
C ILE A 91 4.20 14.14 13.08
N ASP A 92 5.00 14.17 14.16
CA ASP A 92 4.70 14.98 15.34
C ASP A 92 4.63 16.48 15.01
N ARG A 93 5.60 17.00 14.23
CA ARG A 93 5.58 18.39 13.77
C ARG A 93 4.39 18.71 12.88
N ARG A 94 3.93 17.75 12.06
CA ARG A 94 2.82 17.97 11.14
C ARG A 94 1.46 17.97 11.86
N LEU A 95 1.37 17.26 12.97
CA LEU A 95 0.19 17.15 13.83
C LEU A 95 0.20 18.15 15.00
N ASP A 96 1.33 18.80 15.27
CA ASP A 96 1.54 19.65 16.45
C ASP A 96 1.28 18.91 17.77
N ALA A 97 1.71 17.63 17.83
CA ALA A 97 1.50 16.74 18.96
C ALA A 97 2.60 15.67 19.00
N ASP A 98 2.96 15.21 20.21
CA ASP A 98 3.89 14.09 20.44
C ASP A 98 3.10 12.79 20.48
N VAL A 99 2.87 12.19 19.31
CA VAL A 99 1.99 11.02 19.13
C VAL A 99 2.75 9.79 18.63
N THR A 100 4.01 9.95 18.23
CA THR A 100 4.81 8.84 17.71
C THR A 100 5.66 8.18 18.78
N GLY A 101 5.97 6.90 18.57
CA GLY A 101 6.94 6.16 19.36
C GLY A 101 7.92 5.43 18.45
N VAL A 102 9.21 5.52 18.75
CA VAL A 102 10.25 4.75 18.04
C VAL A 102 10.60 3.50 18.84
N VAL A 103 10.43 2.33 18.24
CA VAL A 103 10.68 1.02 18.86
C VAL A 103 11.80 0.30 18.12
N PRO A 104 12.93 -0.02 18.79
CA PRO A 104 13.99 -0.82 18.19
C PRO A 104 13.54 -2.25 17.88
N LEU A 105 13.87 -2.75 16.70
CA LEU A 105 13.61 -4.13 16.27
C LEU A 105 14.91 -4.95 16.30
N ALA A 106 15.71 -4.79 17.36
CA ALA A 106 17.08 -5.28 17.42
C ALA A 106 17.20 -6.81 17.28
N GLU A 107 16.25 -7.57 17.83
CA GLU A 107 16.22 -9.03 17.68
C GLU A 107 15.89 -9.44 16.25
N VAL A 108 14.81 -8.89 15.69
CA VAL A 108 14.40 -9.14 14.29
C VAL A 108 15.53 -8.81 13.31
N ALA A 109 16.22 -7.67 13.51
CA ALA A 109 17.34 -7.27 12.67
C ALA A 109 18.50 -8.26 12.77
N ARG A 110 18.94 -8.58 14.00
CA ARG A 110 20.09 -9.45 14.25
C ARG A 110 19.88 -10.86 13.71
N ASP A 111 18.70 -11.43 13.96
CA ASP A 111 18.37 -12.80 13.57
C ASP A 111 18.32 -12.96 12.03
N ASN A 112 18.10 -11.85 11.31
CA ASN A 112 18.09 -11.80 9.85
C ASN A 112 19.33 -11.11 9.25
N GLY A 113 20.41 -10.96 10.02
CA GLY A 113 21.71 -10.49 9.51
C GLY A 113 21.78 -8.98 9.21
N HIS A 114 20.87 -8.18 9.76
CA HIS A 114 20.90 -6.72 9.68
C HIS A 114 21.48 -6.09 10.94
N THR A 115 22.17 -4.96 10.79
CA THR A 115 22.73 -4.19 11.91
C THR A 115 21.65 -3.64 12.83
N GLU A 116 20.58 -3.10 12.23
CA GLU A 116 19.48 -2.47 12.95
C GLU A 116 18.23 -2.42 12.06
N ALA A 117 17.07 -2.24 12.72
CA ALA A 117 15.79 -1.88 12.14
C ALA A 117 14.94 -1.25 13.26
N HIS A 118 14.07 -0.31 12.89
CA HIS A 118 13.29 0.46 13.85
C HIS A 118 11.86 0.63 13.35
N SER A 119 10.90 0.54 14.25
CA SER A 119 9.49 0.82 13.97
C SER A 119 9.12 2.20 14.48
N VAL A 120 8.38 2.98 13.70
CA VAL A 120 7.68 4.19 14.14
C VAL A 120 6.22 3.83 14.30
N VAL A 121 5.72 3.85 15.53
CA VAL A 121 4.32 3.58 15.89
C VAL A 121 3.58 4.90 16.01
N PHE A 122 2.34 4.96 15.53
CA PHE A 122 1.49 6.17 15.55
C PHE A 122 0.00 5.78 15.57
N PRO A 123 -0.92 6.68 15.97
CA PRO A 123 -2.36 6.42 15.87
C PRO A 123 -2.79 6.16 14.42
N ALA A 124 -3.54 5.08 14.18
CA ALA A 124 -3.93 4.64 12.84
C ALA A 124 -4.72 5.71 12.05
N GLU A 125 -5.45 6.59 12.75
CA GLU A 125 -6.14 7.74 12.15
C GLU A 125 -5.18 8.73 11.44
N HIS A 126 -3.90 8.69 11.75
CA HIS A 126 -2.85 9.52 11.15
C HIS A 126 -2.01 8.79 10.09
N ALA A 127 -2.43 7.61 9.62
CA ALA A 127 -1.72 6.83 8.60
C ALA A 127 -1.40 7.64 7.34
N ARG A 128 -2.28 8.58 6.94
CA ARG A 128 -2.03 9.47 5.80
C ARG A 128 -0.83 10.40 6.04
N VAL A 129 -0.70 10.97 7.23
CA VAL A 129 0.43 11.85 7.60
C VAL A 129 1.72 11.05 7.71
N ALA A 130 1.66 9.84 8.26
CA ALA A 130 2.80 8.93 8.28
C ALA A 130 3.27 8.55 6.87
N GLN A 131 2.32 8.31 5.96
CA GLN A 131 2.63 8.07 4.55
C GLN A 131 3.22 9.30 3.85
N ASP A 132 2.76 10.51 4.14
CA ASP A 132 3.39 11.74 3.66
C ASP A 132 4.85 11.84 4.14
N GLY A 133 5.11 11.53 5.40
CA GLY A 133 6.47 11.45 5.96
C GLY A 133 7.34 10.45 5.20
N TRP A 134 6.85 9.23 4.99
CA TRP A 134 7.51 8.21 4.17
C TRP A 134 7.84 8.72 2.76
N GLN A 135 6.87 9.37 2.11
CA GLN A 135 7.03 9.91 0.76
C GLN A 135 8.07 11.02 0.67
N HIS A 136 8.02 11.97 1.60
CA HIS A 136 8.85 13.16 1.54
C HIS A 136 10.27 12.94 2.04
N ILE A 137 10.44 12.11 3.08
CA ILE A 137 11.76 11.78 3.62
C ILE A 137 12.46 10.78 2.70
N GLY A 138 11.74 9.77 2.21
CA GLY A 138 12.29 8.79 1.27
C GLY A 138 13.32 7.84 1.87
N GLU A 139 13.31 7.66 3.19
CA GLU A 139 14.25 6.80 3.94
C GLU A 139 13.58 5.56 4.54
N GLY A 140 12.41 5.20 4.04
CA GLY A 140 11.72 3.98 4.42
C GLY A 140 12.52 2.72 4.14
N ILE A 141 12.19 1.62 4.82
CA ILE A 141 12.84 0.33 4.59
C ILE A 141 12.67 -0.15 3.14
N SER A 142 13.73 -0.76 2.59
CA SER A 142 13.67 -1.31 1.24
C SER A 142 12.84 -2.61 1.19
N SER A 143 12.29 -2.96 0.04
CA SER A 143 11.55 -4.21 -0.12
C SER A 143 12.40 -5.47 0.06
N ARG A 144 13.72 -5.39 -0.18
CA ARG A 144 14.65 -6.51 0.03
C ARG A 144 14.93 -6.71 1.52
N GLN A 145 15.27 -5.63 2.21
CA GLN A 145 15.46 -5.68 3.65
C GLN A 145 14.15 -6.08 4.37
N ALA A 146 13.00 -5.65 3.86
CA ALA A 146 11.71 -6.09 4.40
C ALA A 146 11.44 -7.58 4.17
N GLU A 147 11.80 -8.12 3.00
CA GLU A 147 11.75 -9.56 2.74
C GLU A 147 12.70 -10.33 3.68
N ASP A 148 13.94 -9.87 3.85
CA ASP A 148 14.93 -10.49 4.72
C ASP A 148 14.46 -10.50 6.18
N LEU A 149 13.93 -9.39 6.70
CA LEU A 149 13.36 -9.32 8.07
C LEU A 149 12.12 -10.19 8.27
N LEU A 150 11.39 -10.50 7.20
CA LEU A 150 10.26 -11.42 7.22
C LEU A 150 10.68 -12.89 7.06
N ALA A 151 11.87 -13.17 6.56
CA ALA A 151 12.32 -14.52 6.28
C ALA A 151 12.27 -15.37 7.57
N GLY A 152 11.56 -16.51 7.51
CA GLY A 152 11.32 -17.37 8.68
C GLY A 152 10.07 -17.00 9.51
N HIS A 153 9.34 -15.94 9.15
CA HIS A 153 8.15 -15.45 9.87
C HIS A 153 6.90 -15.29 9.00
N VAL A 154 6.97 -15.64 7.70
CA VAL A 154 5.84 -15.57 6.76
C VAL A 154 4.88 -16.74 6.98
N ALA A 155 3.61 -16.46 7.25
CA ALA A 155 2.52 -17.40 7.03
C ALA A 155 2.24 -17.51 5.51
N GLU A 156 2.02 -18.73 5.02
CA GLU A 156 1.77 -19.03 3.60
C GLU A 156 0.84 -18.00 2.91
N PRO A 157 1.18 -17.54 1.70
CA PRO A 157 0.42 -16.51 1.02
C PRO A 157 -0.99 -16.98 0.65
N ALA A 158 -2.02 -16.29 1.15
CA ALA A 158 -3.39 -16.43 0.70
C ALA A 158 -3.64 -15.63 -0.60
N ASN A 159 -3.05 -16.08 -1.72
CA ASN A 159 -3.55 -15.94 -3.10
C ASN A 159 -2.44 -16.24 -4.10
N SER A 160 -2.35 -17.49 -4.54
CA SER A 160 -1.82 -17.79 -5.88
C SER A 160 -2.90 -17.42 -6.89
N ALA A 161 -2.72 -16.30 -7.59
CA ALA A 161 -3.53 -16.04 -8.79
C ALA A 161 -3.28 -17.18 -9.80
N PRO A 162 -4.32 -17.71 -10.46
CA PRO A 162 -4.16 -18.84 -11.35
C PRO A 162 -3.29 -18.46 -12.55
N GLU A 163 -2.23 -19.24 -12.74
CA GLU A 163 -1.42 -19.30 -13.95
C GLU A 163 -2.36 -19.53 -15.15
N LYS A 164 -2.50 -18.54 -16.02
CA LYS A 164 -3.28 -18.68 -17.25
C LYS A 164 -2.34 -19.01 -18.41
N ASP A 165 -2.50 -20.25 -18.85
CA ASP A 165 -2.03 -20.82 -20.10
C ASP A 165 -2.07 -19.87 -21.29
N ARG A 166 -1.02 -19.98 -22.12
CA ARG A 166 -0.88 -19.39 -23.46
C ARG A 166 -1.98 -19.91 -24.39
N LEU A 167 -2.60 -19.02 -25.18
CA LEU A 167 -3.19 -19.36 -26.48
C LEU A 167 -3.19 -18.12 -27.43
N PRO A 168 -3.43 -18.25 -28.75
CA PRO A 168 -2.57 -17.67 -29.77
C PRO A 168 -3.23 -16.47 -30.48
N SER A 169 -2.42 -15.85 -31.32
CA SER A 169 -2.66 -14.70 -32.20
C SER A 169 -4.02 -14.62 -32.92
N GLY A 170 -4.60 -13.41 -32.92
CA GLY A 170 -5.60 -12.96 -33.89
C GLY A 170 -6.12 -11.55 -33.61
N LEU A 171 -5.69 -10.56 -34.40
CA LEU A 171 -6.29 -9.21 -34.56
C LEU A 171 -7.03 -9.20 -35.92
N PRO A 172 -8.14 -8.46 -36.12
CA PRO A 172 -8.14 -6.98 -36.22
C PRO A 172 -9.41 -6.35 -35.58
N GLY A 173 -9.61 -5.05 -35.40
CA GLY A 173 -8.95 -3.81 -35.80
C GLY A 173 -9.95 -2.66 -35.61
N GLY A 174 -9.45 -1.42 -35.55
CA GLY A 174 -10.23 -0.19 -35.80
C GLY A 174 -10.74 0.55 -34.55
N CYS A 175 -10.15 1.72 -34.29
CA CYS A 175 -10.70 2.74 -33.39
C CYS A 175 -10.54 4.11 -34.06
N PRO A 176 -11.57 4.99 -34.12
CA PRO A 176 -11.40 6.36 -34.57
C PRO A 176 -11.17 7.32 -33.40
N HIS A 177 -10.22 8.22 -33.61
CA HIS A 177 -9.84 9.34 -32.74
C HIS A 177 -10.97 10.35 -32.48
N ARG A 178 -10.95 11.00 -31.31
CA ARG A 178 -11.03 12.47 -31.18
C ARG A 178 -10.56 12.97 -29.80
N PRO A 179 -10.08 14.23 -29.70
CA PRO A 179 -9.33 14.76 -28.56
C PRO A 179 -10.20 15.61 -27.62
N HIS A 180 -9.75 15.88 -26.40
CA HIS A 180 -9.76 17.23 -25.82
C HIS A 180 -8.92 17.35 -24.55
N VAL A 181 -8.47 18.58 -24.35
CA VAL A 181 -7.47 19.10 -23.41
C VAL A 181 -8.14 19.55 -22.10
N ALA A 182 -7.55 19.24 -20.95
CA ALA A 182 -7.53 19.99 -19.68
C ALA A 182 -6.77 19.13 -18.64
N GLY A 183 -6.07 19.62 -17.63
CA GLY A 183 -5.89 20.95 -17.11
C GLY A 183 -5.25 20.81 -15.73
N LEU A 184 -4.20 21.59 -15.50
CA LEU A 184 -3.63 22.09 -14.23
C LEU A 184 -4.47 21.90 -12.93
N LEU A 185 -4.63 20.66 -12.45
CA LEU A 185 -5.12 20.31 -11.10
C LEU A 185 -4.37 19.08 -10.55
N TRP A 186 -3.06 19.03 -10.80
CA TRP A 186 -2.28 17.79 -10.80
C TRP A 186 -1.78 17.27 -9.44
N HIS A 187 -1.91 18.01 -8.33
CA HIS A 187 -1.30 17.58 -7.05
C HIS A 187 -2.29 17.05 -5.99
N GLU A 188 -3.56 17.46 -5.98
CA GLU A 188 -4.45 17.14 -4.84
C GLU A 188 -5.24 15.84 -4.99
N ARG A 189 -5.37 15.28 -6.20
CA ARG A 189 -6.24 14.11 -6.47
C ARG A 189 -5.52 12.76 -6.54
N PHE A 190 -4.19 12.76 -6.54
CA PHE A 190 -3.36 11.56 -6.74
C PHE A 190 -3.42 10.54 -5.58
N PHE A 191 -3.75 10.99 -4.35
CA PHE A 191 -3.34 10.27 -3.14
C PHE A 191 -4.44 9.52 -2.35
N GLN A 192 -5.73 9.63 -2.68
CA GLN A 192 -6.78 9.00 -1.86
C GLN A 192 -6.94 7.48 -2.02
N GLN A 193 -6.22 6.82 -2.94
CA GLN A 193 -6.63 5.48 -3.43
C GLN A 193 -5.69 4.30 -3.13
N PHE A 194 -4.54 4.50 -2.48
CA PHE A 194 -3.63 3.39 -2.12
C PHE A 194 -3.55 3.11 -0.61
N THR A 195 -4.38 3.78 0.20
CA THR A 195 -4.41 3.66 1.68
C THR A 195 -5.76 3.20 2.20
N GLY A 196 -6.57 2.50 1.40
CA GLY A 196 -7.83 1.97 1.88
C GLY A 196 -7.61 0.96 3.03
N PRO A 197 -8.21 1.16 4.22
CA PRO A 197 -8.23 0.12 5.24
C PRO A 197 -9.07 -1.05 4.72
N SER A 198 -8.67 -2.29 5.04
CA SER A 198 -9.50 -3.47 4.80
C SER A 198 -10.71 -3.42 5.74
N THR A 199 -11.76 -2.71 5.34
CA THR A 199 -13.05 -2.79 6.03
C THR A 199 -13.73 -4.08 5.64
N ASN A 200 -13.53 -5.13 6.44
CA ASN A 200 -14.52 -6.20 6.54
C ASN A 200 -15.18 -6.06 7.90
N SER A 201 -16.26 -5.28 7.95
CA SER A 201 -17.19 -5.30 9.07
C SER A 201 -18.59 -5.45 8.49
N ASP A 202 -19.05 -6.70 8.46
CA ASP A 202 -20.45 -7.03 8.22
C ASP A 202 -21.30 -6.51 9.39
N PRO A 203 -22.42 -5.81 9.14
CA PRO A 203 -23.34 -5.44 10.19
C PRO A 203 -24.17 -6.67 10.63
N VAL A 204 -23.92 -7.15 11.84
CA VAL A 204 -24.84 -8.06 12.54
C VAL A 204 -26.17 -7.32 12.75
N THR A 205 -27.16 -7.72 11.95
CA THR A 205 -28.55 -7.26 12.07
C THR A 205 -29.13 -7.81 13.37
N THR A 206 -29.22 -6.98 14.41
CA THR A 206 -30.03 -7.29 15.60
C THR A 206 -31.46 -6.87 15.31
N ALA A 207 -32.32 -7.84 14.99
CA ALA A 207 -33.76 -7.64 14.90
C ALA A 207 -34.34 -7.38 16.30
N CYS A 208 -34.66 -6.11 16.60
CA CYS A 208 -35.48 -5.75 17.74
C CYS A 208 -36.95 -5.99 17.33
N SER A 209 -37.55 -7.08 17.81
CA SER A 209 -38.98 -7.34 17.62
C SER A 209 -39.77 -6.60 18.69
N SER A 210 -40.49 -5.57 18.26
CA SER A 210 -41.56 -4.91 19.00
C SER A 210 -42.78 -5.84 19.06
N GLY A 211 -43.07 -6.40 20.23
CA GLY A 211 -44.35 -7.04 20.54
C GLY A 211 -45.17 -6.12 21.45
N SER A 212 -46.18 -5.47 20.90
CA SER A 212 -47.26 -4.82 21.66
C SER A 212 -48.60 -5.31 21.13
N LEU A 213 -49.62 -5.21 21.99
CA LEU A 213 -51.05 -5.62 21.91
C LEU A 213 -51.35 -6.89 22.75
N THR A 214 -52.35 -6.99 23.63
CA THR A 214 -53.43 -6.10 24.09
C THR A 214 -54.17 -6.76 25.27
N SER A 215 -54.40 -5.97 26.33
CA SER A 215 -55.62 -5.81 27.17
C SER A 215 -56.46 -6.99 27.71
N MET A 216 -56.88 -6.76 28.97
CA MET A 216 -58.22 -6.91 29.56
C MET A 216 -58.54 -8.14 30.44
N ARG A 217 -58.72 -7.78 31.72
CA ARG A 217 -59.48 -8.40 32.84
C ARG A 217 -58.87 -9.58 33.57
#